data_AF-A0A961TM83-F1
#
_entry.id   AF-A0A961TM83-F1
#
_cell.length_a   1.000
_cell.length_b   1.000
_cell.length_c   1.000
_cell.angle_alpha   90.00
_cell.angle_beta   90.00
_cell.angle_gamma   90.00
#
_symmetry.space_group_name_H-M   'P 1'
#
loop_
_entity.id
_entity.type
_entity.pdbx_description
1 polymer ?
#
loop_
_entity_poly.entity_id
_entity_poly.type
_entity_poly.pdbx_seq_one_letter_code
_entity_poly.pdbx_strand_id
1 'polypeptide(L)' 'MTAAAKIEPKPDRPTRCRASQPAILATLEALKEAGLDVERVCIRGGQVEIHCGHVEAVEDDQEDAGLEDW' A
#
# COMPACT_ATOMS: atom_id res chain seq x y z
N MET A 1 -18.96 -35.23 -27.95
CA MET A 1 -18.31 -34.83 -26.69
C MET A 1 -17.07 -34.04 -27.06
N THR A 2 -17.15 -32.72 -27.04
CA THR A 2 -16.09 -31.83 -27.54
C THR A 2 -15.28 -31.34 -26.33
N ALA A 3 -14.00 -31.69 -26.29
CA ALA A 3 -13.11 -31.27 -25.22
C ALA A 3 -12.90 -29.76 -25.27
N ALA A 4 -13.11 -29.08 -24.14
CA ALA A 4 -12.80 -27.66 -23.98
C ALA A 4 -11.27 -27.49 -23.94
N ALA A 5 -10.73 -26.77 -24.91
CA ALA A 5 -9.35 -26.35 -24.90
C ALA A 5 -9.11 -25.41 -23.70
N LYS A 6 -8.19 -25.78 -22.81
CA LYS A 6 -7.70 -24.89 -21.75
C LYS A 6 -6.97 -23.72 -22.42
N ILE A 7 -7.50 -22.52 -22.21
CA ILE A 7 -6.83 -21.27 -22.60
C ILE A 7 -5.77 -21.01 -21.54
N GLU A 8 -4.50 -21.26 -21.86
CA GLU A 8 -3.39 -20.89 -20.99
C GLU A 8 -3.20 -19.36 -21.06
N PRO A 9 -3.14 -18.64 -19.92
CA PRO A 9 -2.94 -17.19 -19.93
C PRO A 9 -1.54 -16.89 -20.48
N LYS A 10 -1.50 -16.17 -21.60
CA LYS A 10 -0.28 -15.65 -22.20
C LYS A 10 0.41 -14.74 -21.18
N PRO A 11 1.74 -14.83 -20.97
CA PRO A 11 2.42 -13.95 -20.02
C PRO A 11 2.18 -12.50 -20.45
N ASP A 12 1.42 -11.79 -19.61
CA ASP A 12 1.10 -10.39 -19.83
C ASP A 12 2.41 -9.62 -19.94
N ARG A 13 2.56 -8.85 -21.01
CA ARG A 13 3.74 -7.98 -21.17
C ARG A 13 3.82 -7.11 -19.91
N PRO A 14 5.01 -6.90 -19.31
CA PRO A 14 5.13 -6.05 -18.14
C PRO A 14 4.63 -4.65 -18.50
N THR A 15 3.40 -4.34 -18.09
CA THR A 15 2.81 -3.03 -18.24
C THR A 15 3.57 -2.11 -17.30
N ARG A 16 4.10 -1.01 -17.84
CA ARG A 16 4.72 0.02 -17.00
C ARG A 16 3.66 0.52 -16.02
N CYS A 17 3.72 0.07 -14.78
CA CYS A 17 2.95 0.64 -13.70
C CYS A 17 3.38 2.10 -13.55
N ARG A 18 2.43 3.01 -13.76
CA ARG A 18 2.61 4.42 -13.43
C ARG A 18 2.03 4.65 -12.06
N ALA A 19 2.71 5.47 -11.28
CA ALA A 19 2.13 6.00 -10.05
C ALA A 19 0.81 6.71 -10.37
N SER A 20 -0.27 6.29 -9.73
CA SER A 20 -1.60 6.87 -9.93
C SER A 20 -1.70 8.18 -9.18
N GLN A 21 -1.83 9.30 -9.90
CA GLN A 21 -2.02 10.62 -9.28
C GLN A 21 -3.21 10.66 -8.30
N PRO A 22 -4.41 10.12 -8.65
CA PRO A 22 -5.52 10.04 -7.71
C PRO A 22 -5.17 9.28 -6.41
N ALA A 23 -4.41 8.19 -6.51
CA ALA A 23 -4.01 7.42 -5.35
C ALA A 23 -3.06 8.21 -4.44
N ILE A 24 -2.07 8.90 -5.02
CA ILE A 24 -1.14 9.76 -4.27
C ILE A 24 -1.92 10.84 -3.51
N LEU A 25 -2.87 11.51 -4.18
CA LEU A 25 -3.67 12.56 -3.54
C LEU A 25 -4.51 12.03 -2.39
N ALA A 26 -5.21 10.91 -2.59
CA ALA A 26 -6.01 10.28 -1.55
C ALA A 26 -5.16 9.88 -0.33
N THR A 27 -3.94 9.36 -0.56
CA THR A 27 -3.01 9.05 0.53
C THR A 27 -2.57 10.30 1.28
N LEU A 28 -2.19 11.38 0.58
CA LEU A 28 -1.77 12.63 1.22
C LEU A 28 -2.90 13.28 2.01
N GLU A 29 -4.14 13.19 1.52
CA GLU A 29 -5.32 13.68 2.24
C GLU A 29 -5.56 12.89 3.53
N ALA A 30 -5.50 11.56 3.47
CA ALA A 30 -5.62 10.71 4.65
C ALA A 30 -4.51 10.98 5.69
N LEU A 31 -3.27 11.21 5.24
CA LEU A 31 -2.15 11.56 6.14
C LEU A 31 -2.39 12.91 6.82
N LYS A 32 -2.91 13.90 6.09
CA LYS A 32 -3.29 15.20 6.64
C LYS A 32 -4.41 15.08 7.67
N GLU A 33 -5.45 14.29 7.38
CA GLU A 33 -6.55 14.04 8.33
C GLU A 33 -6.07 13.34 9.59
N ALA A 34 -5.08 12.45 9.48
CA ALA A 34 -4.40 11.81 10.60
C ALA A 34 -3.44 12.75 11.38
N GLY A 35 -3.27 14.00 10.94
CA GLY A 35 -2.37 14.96 11.56
C GLY A 35 -0.89 14.65 11.35
N LEU A 36 -0.56 13.81 10.37
CA LEU A 36 0.82 13.42 10.06
C LEU A 36 1.43 14.42 9.10
N ASP A 37 2.58 14.99 9.49
CA ASP A 37 3.33 15.88 8.62
C ASP A 37 4.15 15.08 7.59
N VAL A 38 4.12 15.52 6.33
CA VAL A 38 4.79 14.85 5.22
C VAL A 38 6.05 15.62 4.85
N GLU A 39 7.20 15.02 5.11
CA GLU A 39 8.50 15.64 4.84
C GLU A 39 8.91 15.52 3.38
N ARG A 40 8.64 14.37 2.75
CA ARG A 40 9.13 14.07 1.39
C ARG A 40 8.28 13.03 0.68
N VAL A 41 8.06 13.25 -0.61
CA VAL A 41 7.51 12.25 -1.54
C VAL A 41 8.55 11.92 -2.61
N CYS A 42 8.86 10.64 -2.80
CA CYS A 42 9.77 10.14 -3.83
C CYS A 42 9.01 9.26 -4.82
N ILE A 43 9.19 9.50 -6.12
CA ILE A 43 8.59 8.68 -7.19
C ILE A 43 9.71 8.03 -8.00
N ARG A 44 9.73 6.70 -8.04
CA ARG A 44 10.74 5.91 -8.77
C ARG A 44 10.05 4.92 -9.69
N GLY A 45 9.95 5.28 -10.97
CA GLY A 45 9.25 4.46 -11.97
C GLY A 45 7.77 4.31 -11.63
N GLY A 46 7.38 3.13 -11.14
CA GLY A 46 6.01 2.82 -10.71
C GLY A 46 5.79 2.81 -9.19
N GLN A 47 6.83 3.07 -8.41
CA GLN A 47 6.78 3.07 -6.94
C GLN A 47 6.69 4.50 -6.40
N VAL A 48 5.88 4.69 -5.38
CA VAL A 48 5.77 5.93 -4.60
C VAL A 48 6.19 5.63 -3.17
N GLU A 49 7.09 6.44 -2.64
CA GLU A 49 7.53 6.42 -1.25
C GLU A 49 7.12 7.76 -0.62
N ILE A 50 6.39 7.73 0.49
CA ILE A 50 5.97 8.93 1.24
C ILE A 50 6.61 8.84 2.62
N HIS A 51 7.45 9.81 2.95
CA HIS A 51 8.11 9.92 4.24
C HIS A 51 7.33 10.91 5.10
N CYS A 52 6.77 10.40 6.19
CA CYS A 52 6.17 11.22 7.23
C CYS A 52 7.20 11.50 8.32
N GLY A 53 7.03 12.63 9.01
CA GLY A 53 7.85 12.96 10.17
C GLY A 53 7.66 11.96 11.32
N HIS A 54 8.37 12.21 12.43
CA HIS A 54 8.30 11.35 13.61
C HIS A 54 6.87 11.23 14.11
N VAL A 55 6.34 10.01 14.05
CA VAL A 55 5.09 9.64 14.72
C VAL A 55 5.52 9.11 16.08
N GLU A 56 5.14 9.78 17.16
CA GLU A 56 5.26 9.17 18.48
C GLU A 56 4.44 7.88 18.43
N ALA A 57 5.11 6.74 18.53
CA ALA A 57 4.43 5.49 18.78
C ALA A 57 3.76 5.65 20.14
N VAL A 58 2.44 5.75 20.15
CA VAL A 58 1.71 5.40 21.37
C VAL A 58 2.03 3.93 21.57
N GLU A 59 2.89 3.65 22.56
CA GLU A 59 3.03 2.29 23.07
C GLU A 59 1.61 1.90 23.50
N ASP A 60 0.97 1.02 22.73
CA ASP A 60 -0.21 0.32 23.20
C ASP A 60 0.36 -0.82 24.04
N ASP A 61 0.52 -0.56 25.33
CA ASP A 61 1.03 -1.50 26.35
C ASP A 61 0.09 -2.70 26.57
N GLN A 62 -0.87 -2.95 25.67
CA GLN A 62 -1.65 -4.17 25.69
C GLN A 62 -0.75 -5.32 25.25
N GLU A 63 -0.06 -5.91 26.24
CA GLU A 63 0.37 -7.29 26.20
C GLU A 63 -0.74 -8.13 25.53
N ASP A 64 -0.36 -8.91 24.52
CA ASP A 64 -1.18 -9.86 23.77
C ASP A 64 -1.75 -10.97 24.68
N ALA A 65 -2.52 -10.62 25.70
CA ALA A 65 -3.07 -11.54 26.70
C ALA A 65 -4.18 -12.44 26.12
N GLY A 66 -4.60 -12.21 24.87
CA GLY A 66 -5.68 -12.95 24.21
C GLY A 66 -5.25 -14.19 23.43
N LEU A 67 -3.95 -14.49 23.32
CA LEU A 67 -3.48 -15.65 22.56
C LEU A 67 -3.52 -16.97 23.36
N GLU A 68 -3.65 -16.92 24.69
CA GLU A 68 -3.75 -18.12 25.53
C GLU A 68 -5.17 -18.73 25.53
N ASP A 69 -6.18 -17.97 25.13
CA ASP A 69 -7.59 -18.39 25.15
C ASP A 69 -8.09 -19.01 23.82
N TRP A 70 -7.22 -19.22 22.82
CA TRP A 70 -7.60 -19.77 21.50
C TRP A 70 -7.21 -21.23 21.28
#